data_AF-A0AAQ1JU56-F1
#
_entry.id   AF-A0AAQ1JU56-F1
#
_cell.length_a   1.000
_cell.length_b   1.000
_cell.length_c   1.000
_cell.angle_alpha   90.00
_cell.angle_beta   90.00
_cell.angle_gamma   90.00
#
_symmetry.space_group_name_H-M   'P 1'
#
loop_
_entity.id
_entity.type
_entity.pdbx_description
1 polymer ?
#
loop_
_entity_poly.entity_id
_entity_poly.type
_entity_poly.pdbx_seq_one_letter_code
_entity_poly.pdbx_strand_id
1 'polypeptide(L)'
;MLIFTAFSAHALDMRSAQPAAPISASETQATPTIAQAALAQERLRQMLVKNGFDPDSPKGQSMMKFFARLATDEAFRVKFTQFTKAGDPFGGQLSPDDRVRVLRLLSHLAQGPKNDCAVLQADGKNFIVLANALSPQGLQDLLDAFEIIVADDEGTSSDEHYTLAELLDAEAEVESVLDAKLTVQPDVKEQAAICQVMGSGLDAINDLPGASRERATYAIFHMLGSKTSPRASVQADPFAYLDDMFDERRMPDALRGKLPANGSHPMPYSRLVIDGEWRHQSTPNQPSPFTDTYVNRRNNGVVAEVVTPVVTSGSPGWSHFYLSYGVQDLLTQNVGTRVLTRLGTLKDGAAIDAASRPMLEGRTLEMPVPLPSEDGETARSCQVGKTVPASTIFRTFEGDAVDLHCQYVTKKGKTTRYDAALLMSYGIQLWKSYDSEDGHTDVVIRNVTIQQP
;
A
#
# COMPACT_ATOMS: atom_id res chain seq x y z
N MET A 1 23.21 4.38 3.53
CA MET A 1 24.34 3.51 3.95
C MET A 1 25.72 4.20 3.93
N LEU A 2 26.04 5.12 3.00
CA LEU A 2 27.30 5.91 3.03
C LEU A 2 27.25 7.21 3.88
N ILE A 3 26.10 7.51 4.48
CA ILE A 3 25.81 8.82 5.08
C ILE A 3 26.50 9.02 6.46
N PHE A 4 26.85 7.95 7.17
CA PHE A 4 27.23 8.04 8.59
C PHE A 4 28.53 7.32 9.01
N THR A 5 29.20 6.62 8.10
CA THR A 5 30.44 5.88 8.39
C THR A 5 31.64 6.79 8.66
N ALA A 6 31.62 8.05 8.22
CA ALA A 6 32.70 9.01 8.46
C ALA A 6 32.67 9.63 9.88
N PHE A 7 31.51 9.67 10.55
CA PHE A 7 31.36 10.40 11.82
C PHE A 7 31.58 9.54 13.07
N SER A 8 31.24 8.25 13.00
CA SER A 8 31.52 7.29 14.07
C SER A 8 33.02 7.07 14.30
N ALA A 9 33.84 7.17 13.25
CA ALA A 9 35.30 7.09 13.34
C ALA A 9 35.92 8.28 14.09
N HIS A 10 35.36 9.49 13.96
CA HIS A 10 35.90 10.72 14.58
C HIS A 10 35.36 10.98 15.99
N ALA A 11 34.17 10.46 16.34
CA ALA A 11 33.66 10.52 17.72
C ALA A 11 34.41 9.58 18.67
N LEU A 12 34.93 8.45 18.15
CA LEU A 12 35.85 7.57 18.88
C LEU A 12 37.22 8.24 19.12
N ASP A 13 37.69 9.03 18.15
CA ASP A 13 38.99 9.72 18.21
C ASP A 13 39.02 10.87 19.23
N MET A 14 37.86 11.38 19.66
CA MET A 14 37.76 12.37 20.73
C MET A 14 38.05 11.80 22.13
N ARG A 15 38.10 10.47 22.31
CA ARG A 15 38.45 9.80 23.57
C ARG A 15 39.85 9.16 23.59
N SER A 16 40.53 8.99 22.45
CA SER A 16 41.82 8.28 22.36
C SER A 16 43.03 9.23 22.42
N ALA A 17 43.43 9.61 23.64
CA ALA A 17 44.81 10.06 23.88
C ALA A 17 45.23 9.83 25.34
N GLN A 18 45.30 8.57 25.78
CA GLN A 18 46.26 8.15 26.81
C GLN A 18 46.39 6.62 26.84
N PRO A 19 47.62 6.06 26.84
CA PRO A 19 47.82 4.63 27.02
C PRO A 19 47.37 4.22 28.43
N ALA A 20 46.41 3.30 28.52
CA ALA A 20 46.01 2.71 29.80
C ALA A 20 47.15 1.80 30.31
N ALA A 21 47.80 2.21 31.39
CA ALA A 21 48.48 1.28 32.29
C ALA A 21 47.43 0.44 33.05
N PRO A 22 47.75 -0.77 33.56
CA PRO A 22 46.76 -1.68 34.10
C PRO A 22 46.04 -1.07 35.32
N ILE A 23 44.72 -1.06 35.27
CA ILE A 23 43.84 -0.46 36.28
C ILE A 23 43.72 -1.43 37.47
N SER A 24 44.18 -1.04 38.65
CA SER A 24 43.67 -1.60 39.90
C SER A 24 42.26 -1.05 40.15
N ALA A 25 41.33 -1.96 40.42
CA ALA A 25 39.92 -1.67 40.63
C ALA A 25 39.71 -0.70 41.80
N SER A 26 39.34 0.54 41.48
CA SER A 26 38.47 1.44 42.24
C SER A 26 38.59 2.84 41.66
N GLU A 27 37.78 3.19 40.66
CA GLU A 27 37.59 4.60 40.31
C GLU A 27 36.15 4.85 39.86
N THR A 28 35.46 5.55 40.74
CA THR A 28 34.17 6.23 40.57
C THR A 28 34.18 7.08 39.30
N GLN A 29 33.10 7.07 38.53
CA GLN A 29 32.92 7.95 37.36
C GLN A 29 33.19 9.41 37.73
N ALA A 30 34.35 9.95 37.33
CA ALA A 30 34.71 11.33 37.57
C ALA A 30 34.03 12.25 36.55
N THR A 31 33.32 13.26 37.05
CA THR A 31 32.74 14.35 36.25
C THR A 31 33.87 15.07 35.49
N PRO A 32 33.74 15.34 34.18
CA PRO A 32 34.78 16.00 33.41
C PRO A 32 35.10 17.39 33.98
N THR A 33 36.39 17.72 34.06
CA THR A 33 36.83 19.04 34.50
C THR A 33 36.41 20.12 33.49
N ILE A 34 36.22 21.36 33.95
CA ILE A 34 35.80 22.51 33.12
C ILE A 34 36.73 22.69 31.88
N ALA A 35 38.04 22.42 32.04
CA ALA A 35 39.02 22.49 30.96
C ALA A 35 38.85 21.40 29.89
N GLN A 36 38.42 20.19 30.28
CA GLN A 36 38.15 19.09 29.35
C GLN A 36 36.86 19.32 28.57
N ALA A 37 35.83 19.89 29.20
CA ALA A 37 34.60 20.27 28.52
C ALA A 37 34.83 21.39 27.48
N ALA A 38 35.63 22.41 27.82
CA ALA A 38 36.00 23.49 26.90
C ALA A 38 36.80 22.98 25.69
N LEU A 39 37.74 22.05 25.90
CA LEU A 39 38.53 21.44 24.82
C LEU A 39 37.68 20.59 23.87
N ALA A 40 36.70 19.84 24.40
CA ALA A 40 35.77 19.06 23.60
C ALA A 40 34.86 19.97 22.76
N GLN A 41 34.39 21.08 23.34
CA GLN A 41 33.57 22.08 22.64
C GLN A 41 34.34 22.76 21.51
N GLU A 42 35.61 23.11 21.72
CA GLU A 42 36.44 23.73 20.69
C GLU A 42 36.74 22.78 19.52
N ARG A 43 37.01 21.49 19.80
CA ARG A 43 37.16 20.47 18.77
C ARG A 43 35.91 20.31 17.91
N LEU A 44 34.74 20.38 18.55
CA LEU A 44 33.46 20.31 17.86
C LEU A 44 33.22 21.52 16.94
N ARG A 45 33.56 22.73 17.43
CA ARG A 45 33.52 23.97 16.62
C ARG A 45 34.42 23.87 15.40
N GLN A 46 35.65 23.40 15.55
CA GLN A 46 36.58 23.22 14.42
C GLN A 46 36.08 22.19 13.40
N MET A 47 35.44 21.12 13.87
CA MET A 47 34.84 20.11 12.99
C MET A 47 33.69 20.69 12.17
N LEU A 48 32.83 21.52 12.77
CA LEU A 48 31.76 22.21 12.04
C LEU A 48 32.29 23.16 10.98
N VAL A 49 33.30 23.97 11.31
CA VAL A 49 33.96 24.88 10.37
C VAL A 49 34.53 24.11 9.18
N LYS A 50 35.21 22.98 9.43
CA LYS A 50 35.76 22.11 8.38
C LYS A 50 34.68 21.55 7.44
N ASN A 51 33.46 21.35 7.95
CA ASN A 51 32.31 20.86 7.19
C ASN A 51 31.43 21.99 6.61
N GLY A 52 31.92 23.24 6.64
CA GLY A 52 31.24 24.38 6.03
C GLY A 52 30.16 25.05 6.88
N PHE A 53 30.07 24.70 8.17
CA PHE A 53 29.12 25.33 9.10
C PHE A 53 29.82 26.42 9.92
N ASP A 54 29.19 27.58 10.02
CA ASP A 54 29.51 28.58 11.03
C ASP A 54 28.94 28.13 12.38
N PRO A 55 29.76 27.80 13.40
CA PRO A 55 29.29 27.30 14.70
C PRO A 55 28.38 28.27 15.46
N ASP A 56 28.48 29.57 15.17
CA ASP A 56 27.69 30.61 15.84
C ASP A 56 26.39 30.93 15.10
N SER A 57 26.25 30.45 13.86
CA SER A 57 24.99 30.53 13.11
C SER A 57 23.92 29.61 13.72
N PRO A 58 22.62 29.88 13.48
CA PRO A 58 21.53 29.01 13.94
C PRO A 58 21.72 27.53 13.55
N LYS A 59 22.18 27.25 12.31
CA LYS A 59 22.49 25.88 11.87
C LYS A 59 23.65 25.26 12.65
N GLY A 60 24.71 26.05 12.85
CA GLY A 60 25.88 25.63 13.63
C GLY A 60 25.51 25.27 15.05
N GLN A 61 24.64 26.05 15.70
CA GLN A 61 24.17 25.76 17.05
C GLN A 61 23.35 24.46 17.13
N SER A 62 22.46 24.20 16.16
CA SER A 62 21.73 22.92 16.10
C SER A 62 22.67 21.72 15.94
N MET A 63 23.67 21.84 15.06
CA MET A 63 24.67 20.79 14.88
C MET A 63 25.55 20.60 16.12
N MET A 64 25.98 21.70 16.76
CA MET A 64 26.72 21.66 18.02
C MET A 64 25.94 20.90 19.09
N LYS A 65 24.63 21.18 19.23
CA LYS A 65 23.76 20.51 20.20
C LYS A 65 23.66 19.00 19.93
N PHE A 66 23.40 18.63 18.68
CA PHE A 66 23.28 17.23 18.27
C PHE A 66 24.57 16.44 18.53
N PHE A 67 25.71 16.96 18.10
CA PHE A 67 26.99 16.27 18.29
C PHE A 67 27.47 16.30 19.75
N ALA A 68 27.16 17.35 20.51
CA ALA A 68 27.42 17.38 21.94
C ALA A 68 26.69 16.21 22.62
N ARG A 69 25.39 16.02 22.32
CA ARG A 69 24.62 14.87 22.82
C ARG A 69 25.26 13.54 22.41
N LEU A 70 25.64 13.37 21.14
CA LEU A 70 26.32 12.17 20.66
C LEU A 70 27.63 11.88 21.39
N ALA A 71 28.35 12.90 21.84
CA ALA A 71 29.60 12.75 22.58
C ALA A 71 29.39 12.43 24.07
N THR A 72 28.35 13.02 24.69
CA THR A 72 28.12 12.96 26.14
C THR A 72 27.13 11.89 26.58
N ASP A 73 26.14 11.55 25.75
CA ASP A 73 25.12 10.54 26.04
C ASP A 73 25.55 9.18 25.46
N GLU A 74 26.04 8.30 26.34
CA GLU A 74 26.52 6.98 25.95
C GLU A 74 25.41 6.09 25.38
N ALA A 75 24.20 6.14 25.96
CA ALA A 75 23.08 5.34 25.49
C ALA A 75 22.66 5.78 24.08
N PHE A 76 22.50 7.08 23.86
CA PHE A 76 22.19 7.64 22.54
C PHE A 76 23.28 7.31 21.52
N ARG A 77 24.56 7.40 21.89
CA ARG A 77 25.68 7.05 21.01
C ARG A 77 25.68 5.59 20.58
N VAL A 78 25.39 4.67 21.51
CA VAL A 78 25.30 3.24 21.21
C VAL A 78 24.17 3.00 20.20
N LYS A 79 22.97 3.53 20.47
CA LYS A 79 21.83 3.42 19.55
C LYS A 79 22.11 4.04 18.19
N PHE A 80 22.71 5.24 18.15
CA PHE A 80 23.12 5.88 16.90
C PHE A 80 24.13 5.03 16.13
N THR A 81 25.08 4.40 16.81
CA THR A 81 26.06 3.50 16.17
C THR A 81 25.41 2.23 15.64
N GLN A 82 24.41 1.69 16.33
CA GLN A 82 23.62 0.54 15.86
C GLN A 82 22.76 0.92 14.65
N PHE A 83 22.01 2.02 14.73
CA PHE A 83 21.23 2.59 13.64
C PHE A 83 22.06 2.81 12.37
N THR A 84 23.27 3.37 12.49
CA THR A 84 24.15 3.61 11.34
C THR A 84 24.76 2.33 10.74
N LYS A 85 24.81 1.25 11.51
CA LYS A 85 25.23 -0.09 11.04
C LYS A 85 24.05 -0.90 10.50
N ALA A 86 22.84 -0.65 10.97
CA ALA A 86 21.62 -1.26 10.45
C ALA A 86 21.46 -0.84 8.98
N GLY A 87 21.28 -1.83 8.10
CA GLY A 87 21.02 -1.57 6.68
C GLY A 87 19.68 -0.89 6.42
N ASP A 88 18.82 -0.83 7.43
CA ASP A 88 17.48 -0.25 7.41
C ASP A 88 17.35 0.78 8.55
N PRO A 89 17.43 2.09 8.25
CA PRO A 89 17.29 3.15 9.26
C PRO A 89 15.87 3.21 9.86
N PHE A 90 14.88 2.58 9.25
CA PHE A 90 13.51 2.52 9.75
C PHE A 90 13.16 1.12 10.30
N GLY A 91 14.17 0.27 10.47
CA GLY A 91 14.05 -1.16 10.76
C GLY A 91 13.85 -1.54 12.23
N GLY A 92 13.85 -0.56 13.15
CA GLY A 92 13.35 -0.70 14.53
C GLY A 92 12.01 0.01 14.62
N GLN A 93 10.92 -0.74 14.84
CA GLN A 93 9.55 -0.26 14.64
C GLN A 93 9.19 0.82 15.66
N LEU A 94 9.28 2.08 15.23
CA LEU A 94 8.75 3.21 15.96
C LEU A 94 7.29 2.97 16.39
N SER A 95 6.97 3.41 17.60
CA SER A 95 5.60 3.45 18.08
C SER A 95 4.68 4.20 17.09
N PRO A 96 3.37 3.90 17.04
CA PRO A 96 2.42 4.61 16.20
C PRO A 96 2.49 6.14 16.33
N ASP A 97 2.64 6.64 17.55
CA ASP A 97 2.71 8.07 17.83
C ASP A 97 4.03 8.68 17.34
N ASP A 98 5.14 7.97 17.50
CA ASP A 98 6.45 8.44 17.02
C ASP A 98 6.52 8.44 15.49
N ARG A 99 5.90 7.46 14.83
CA ARG A 99 5.74 7.47 13.36
C ARG A 99 5.01 8.72 12.88
N VAL A 100 3.91 9.09 13.53
CA VAL A 100 3.17 10.32 13.20
C VAL A 100 4.02 11.57 13.47
N ARG A 101 4.77 11.63 14.58
CA ARG A 101 5.66 12.76 14.89
C ARG A 101 6.74 12.93 13.84
N VAL A 102 7.41 11.84 13.45
CA VAL A 102 8.44 11.87 12.40
C VAL A 102 7.84 12.30 11.07
N LEU A 103 6.68 11.76 10.66
CA LEU A 103 6.03 12.19 9.42
C LEU A 103 5.64 13.68 9.46
N ARG A 104 5.28 14.21 10.63
CA ARG A 104 5.03 15.65 10.81
C ARG A 104 6.28 16.50 10.59
N LEU A 105 7.41 16.08 11.15
CA LEU A 105 8.68 16.76 10.93
C LEU A 105 9.08 16.71 9.45
N LEU A 106 8.96 15.54 8.79
CA LEU A 106 9.23 15.41 7.36
C LEU A 106 8.29 16.25 6.49
N SER A 107 7.01 16.37 6.87
CA SER A 107 6.06 17.25 6.18
C SER A 107 6.41 18.72 6.35
N HIS A 108 6.87 19.15 7.53
CA HIS A 108 7.35 20.52 7.72
C HIS A 108 8.54 20.84 6.82
N LEU A 109 9.46 19.88 6.62
CA LEU A 109 10.55 20.01 5.64
C LEU A 109 10.04 20.20 4.22
N ALA A 110 9.05 19.39 3.83
CA ALA A 110 8.44 19.45 2.50
C ALA A 110 7.67 20.76 2.26
N GLN A 111 7.04 21.31 3.30
CA GLN A 111 6.27 22.57 3.27
C GLN A 111 7.13 23.81 3.57
N GLY A 112 8.42 23.63 3.87
CA GLY A 112 9.36 24.70 4.17
C GLY A 112 9.63 25.66 3.00
N PRO A 113 10.51 26.66 3.18
CA PRO A 113 10.92 27.56 2.09
C PRO A 113 11.31 26.78 0.83
N LYS A 114 11.02 27.31 -0.38
CA LYS A 114 11.16 26.61 -1.68
C LYS A 114 12.44 25.80 -1.89
N ASN A 115 13.53 26.13 -1.23
CA ASN A 115 14.80 25.42 -1.34
C ASN A 115 14.82 24.10 -0.55
N ASP A 116 14.11 23.96 0.57
CA ASP A 116 14.23 22.79 1.46
C ASP A 116 13.62 21.54 0.81
N CYS A 117 12.44 21.67 0.21
CA CYS A 117 11.83 20.56 -0.53
C CYS A 117 12.63 20.18 -1.78
N ALA A 118 13.19 21.15 -2.51
CA ALA A 118 14.05 20.89 -3.67
C ALA A 118 15.34 20.15 -3.26
N VAL A 119 15.87 20.46 -2.08
CA VAL A 119 17.04 19.82 -1.49
C VAL A 119 16.76 18.37 -1.07
N LEU A 120 15.56 18.06 -0.58
CA LEU A 120 15.15 16.67 -0.29
C LEU A 120 15.09 15.81 -1.56
N GLN A 121 14.76 16.40 -2.71
CA GLN A 121 14.69 15.70 -4.00
C GLN A 121 16.07 15.52 -4.67
N ALA A 122 17.04 16.38 -4.34
CA ALA A 122 18.39 16.36 -4.89
C ALA A 122 19.31 15.39 -4.13
N ASP A 123 19.24 14.10 -4.49
CA ASP A 123 20.13 12.98 -4.09
C ASP A 123 20.87 13.16 -2.75
N GLY A 124 20.15 12.93 -1.64
CA GLY A 124 20.57 13.11 -0.24
C GLY A 124 21.61 12.11 0.29
N LYS A 125 22.55 11.63 -0.54
CA LYS A 125 23.57 10.64 -0.14
C LYS A 125 24.66 11.21 0.79
N ASN A 126 24.72 12.53 0.97
CA ASN A 126 25.66 13.19 1.87
C ASN A 126 24.92 14.12 2.84
N PHE A 127 24.85 13.73 4.11
CA PHE A 127 24.18 14.49 5.17
C PHE A 127 24.74 15.90 5.32
N ILE A 128 26.05 16.11 5.16
CA ILE A 128 26.67 17.44 5.29
C ILE A 128 26.25 18.36 4.16
N VAL A 129 26.12 17.84 2.94
CA VAL A 129 25.63 18.61 1.79
C VAL A 129 24.15 18.95 1.99
N LEU A 130 23.36 17.97 2.43
CA LEU A 130 21.94 18.15 2.75
C LEU A 130 21.73 19.19 3.86
N ALA A 131 22.42 19.04 4.99
CA ALA A 131 22.31 19.92 6.15
C ALA A 131 22.76 21.36 5.86
N ASN A 132 23.75 21.55 5.00
CA ASN A 132 24.16 22.89 4.55
C ASN A 132 23.10 23.55 3.65
N ALA A 133 22.40 22.76 2.83
CA ALA A 133 21.44 23.25 1.85
C ALA A 133 20.05 23.54 2.45
N LEU A 134 19.66 22.85 3.54
CA LEU A 134 18.41 23.10 4.27
C LEU A 134 18.41 24.43 5.01
N SER A 135 17.24 25.05 5.23
CA SER A 135 17.08 26.19 6.14
C SER A 135 17.42 25.82 7.60
N PRO A 136 17.66 26.78 8.51
CA PRO A 136 17.88 26.48 9.92
C PRO A 136 16.78 25.66 10.56
N GLN A 137 15.50 25.98 10.26
CA GLN A 137 14.37 25.20 10.75
C GLN A 137 14.34 23.81 10.12
N GLY A 138 14.59 23.71 8.81
CA GLY A 138 14.63 22.41 8.13
C GLY A 138 15.76 21.50 8.63
N LEU A 139 16.91 22.07 9.00
CA LEU A 139 17.96 21.29 9.65
C LEU A 139 17.51 20.80 11.04
N GLN A 140 16.83 21.65 11.81
CA GLN A 140 16.32 21.28 13.14
C GLN A 140 15.28 20.15 13.05
N ASP A 141 14.29 20.26 12.16
CA ASP A 141 13.25 19.24 11.97
C ASP A 141 13.85 17.89 11.53
N LEU A 142 14.88 17.92 10.66
CA LEU A 142 15.61 16.72 10.24
C LEU A 142 16.35 16.07 11.41
N LEU A 143 17.03 16.87 12.24
CA LEU A 143 17.75 16.37 13.41
C LEU A 143 16.78 15.78 14.45
N ASP A 144 15.65 16.44 14.70
CA ASP A 144 14.63 15.96 15.63
C ASP A 144 13.99 14.65 15.14
N ALA A 145 13.78 14.49 13.83
CA ALA A 145 13.32 13.24 13.25
C ALA A 145 14.33 12.10 13.48
N PHE A 146 15.63 12.36 13.27
CA PHE A 146 16.68 11.39 13.58
C PHE A 146 16.75 11.06 15.05
N GLU A 147 16.59 12.05 15.94
CA GLU A 147 16.60 11.80 17.37
C GLU A 147 15.47 10.86 17.78
N ILE A 148 14.26 11.00 17.22
CA ILE A 148 13.15 10.08 17.48
C ILE A 148 13.50 8.67 16.99
N ILE A 149 13.96 8.53 15.74
CA ILE A 149 14.30 7.24 15.14
C ILE A 149 15.41 6.51 15.93
N VAL A 150 16.42 7.26 16.39
CA VAL A 150 17.56 6.71 17.13
C VAL A 150 17.21 6.45 18.60
N ALA A 151 16.30 7.23 19.18
CA ALA A 151 15.93 7.09 20.59
C ALA A 151 15.01 5.90 20.86
N ASP A 152 14.44 5.27 19.84
CA ASP A 152 13.57 4.10 19.99
C ASP A 152 14.30 2.97 20.75
N ASP A 153 13.59 2.33 21.69
CA ASP A 153 14.10 1.16 22.40
C ASP A 153 13.65 -0.08 21.62
N GLU A 154 14.57 -1.03 21.38
CA GLU A 154 14.23 -2.32 20.72
C GLU A 154 13.09 -3.10 21.43
N GLY A 155 12.74 -2.72 22.67
CA GLY A 155 11.62 -3.26 23.44
C GLY A 155 10.30 -2.46 23.40
N THR A 156 10.24 -1.34 22.68
CA THR A 156 9.00 -0.58 22.38
C THR A 156 8.48 -0.80 20.96
N SER A 157 9.18 -1.59 20.15
CA SER A 157 8.64 -2.23 18.95
C SER A 157 7.33 -2.90 19.35
N SER A 158 6.20 -2.27 19.06
CA SER A 158 4.92 -2.91 19.16
C SER A 158 5.00 -4.16 18.26
N ASP A 159 4.63 -5.34 18.78
CA ASP A 159 4.47 -6.57 17.99
C ASP A 159 3.31 -6.38 17.00
N GLU A 160 3.44 -5.39 16.10
CA GLU A 160 2.48 -5.04 15.08
C GLU A 160 2.65 -5.99 13.92
N HIS A 161 1.65 -6.86 13.79
CA HIS A 161 1.52 -7.77 12.68
C HIS A 161 0.19 -7.50 12.00
N TYR A 162 0.27 -6.89 10.83
CA TYR A 162 -0.87 -6.61 9.97
C TYR A 162 -0.87 -7.55 8.78
N THR A 163 -2.06 -8.00 8.39
CA THR A 163 -2.25 -8.71 7.13
C THR A 163 -2.05 -7.74 5.95
N LEU A 164 -1.74 -8.27 4.77
CA LEU A 164 -1.63 -7.45 3.55
C LEU A 164 -2.92 -6.68 3.27
N ALA A 165 -4.08 -7.30 3.50
CA ALA A 165 -5.38 -6.65 3.30
C ALA A 165 -5.60 -5.47 4.24
N GLU A 166 -5.21 -5.56 5.52
CA GLU A 166 -5.32 -4.44 6.46
C GLU A 166 -4.44 -3.25 6.05
N LEU A 167 -3.25 -3.53 5.52
CA LEU A 167 -2.34 -2.49 5.03
C LEU A 167 -2.87 -1.85 3.74
N LEU A 168 -3.40 -2.64 2.82
CA LEU A 168 -4.03 -2.15 1.59
C LEU A 168 -5.30 -1.33 1.90
N ASP A 169 -6.12 -1.76 2.84
CA ASP A 169 -7.31 -1.00 3.27
C ASP A 169 -6.95 0.37 3.83
N ALA A 170 -5.90 0.42 4.66
CA ALA A 170 -5.41 1.67 5.22
C ALA A 170 -4.84 2.59 4.13
N GLU A 171 -4.09 2.04 3.17
CA GLU A 171 -3.55 2.77 2.02
C GLU A 171 -4.66 3.33 1.12
N ALA A 172 -5.69 2.54 0.84
CA ALA A 172 -6.85 2.96 0.06
C ALA A 172 -7.64 4.09 0.77
N GLU A 173 -7.71 4.05 2.11
CA GLU A 173 -8.34 5.11 2.89
C GLU A 173 -7.53 6.40 2.88
N VAL A 174 -6.19 6.32 2.93
CA VAL A 174 -5.30 7.49 2.72
C VAL A 174 -5.59 8.12 1.35
N GLU A 175 -5.60 7.32 0.27
CA GLU A 175 -5.86 7.84 -1.08
C GLU A 175 -7.25 8.47 -1.19
N SER A 176 -8.28 7.84 -0.64
CA SER A 176 -9.63 8.40 -0.67
C SER A 176 -9.74 9.74 0.07
N VAL A 177 -9.05 9.91 1.20
CA VAL A 177 -9.03 11.19 1.94
C VAL A 177 -8.19 12.22 1.19
N LEU A 178 -7.07 11.80 0.61
CA LEU A 178 -6.20 12.66 -0.18
C LEU A 178 -6.91 13.20 -1.43
N ASP A 179 -7.58 12.34 -2.19
CA ASP A 179 -8.36 12.73 -3.38
C ASP A 179 -9.48 13.71 -3.05
N ALA A 180 -10.12 13.57 -1.89
CA ALA A 180 -11.14 14.52 -1.43
C ALA A 180 -10.55 15.91 -1.11
N LYS A 181 -9.26 15.99 -0.76
CA LYS A 181 -8.55 17.22 -0.42
C LYS A 181 -7.83 17.85 -1.62
N LEU A 182 -7.36 17.04 -2.56
CA LEU A 182 -6.65 17.50 -3.74
C LEU A 182 -7.63 18.10 -4.76
N THR A 183 -7.75 19.43 -4.74
CA THR A 183 -8.23 20.15 -5.92
C THR A 183 -7.06 20.26 -6.90
N VAL A 184 -7.05 19.43 -7.94
CA VAL A 184 -6.03 19.52 -9.00
C VAL A 184 -6.11 20.90 -9.64
N GLN A 185 -5.19 21.79 -9.27
CA GLN A 185 -5.01 23.05 -9.99
C GLN A 185 -4.11 22.77 -11.21
N PRO A 186 -4.60 23.00 -12.45
CA PRO A 186 -3.91 22.58 -13.66
C PRO A 186 -2.58 23.33 -13.97
N ASP A 187 -2.18 24.30 -13.14
CA ASP A 187 -1.03 25.19 -13.41
C ASP A 187 0.14 25.10 -12.39
N VAL A 188 0.16 24.07 -11.52
CA VAL A 188 1.27 23.91 -10.57
C VAL A 188 2.45 23.20 -11.25
N LYS A 189 3.62 23.86 -11.31
CA LYS A 189 4.88 23.23 -11.75
C LYS A 189 5.11 21.92 -10.99
N GLU A 190 5.47 20.86 -11.70
CA GLU A 190 5.63 19.48 -11.21
C GLU A 190 6.39 19.36 -9.86
N GLN A 191 7.42 20.17 -9.65
CA GLN A 191 8.19 20.20 -8.39
C GLN A 191 7.41 20.78 -7.20
N ALA A 192 6.60 21.83 -7.41
CA ALA A 192 5.75 22.40 -6.36
C ALA A 192 4.57 21.46 -6.03
N ALA A 193 4.13 20.67 -7.01
CA ALA A 193 3.08 19.67 -6.82
C ALA A 193 3.52 18.55 -5.86
N ILE A 194 4.77 18.06 -5.94
CA ILE A 194 5.26 16.99 -5.06
C ILE A 194 5.32 17.43 -3.59
N CYS A 195 5.80 18.64 -3.31
CA CYS A 195 5.89 19.19 -1.95
C CYS A 195 4.49 19.41 -1.34
N GLN A 196 3.56 19.91 -2.17
CA GLN A 196 2.16 20.09 -1.79
C GLN A 196 1.49 18.73 -1.51
N VAL A 197 1.74 17.73 -2.35
CA VAL A 197 1.21 16.35 -2.18
C VAL A 197 1.74 15.71 -0.91
N MET A 198 3.03 15.89 -0.56
CA MET A 198 3.57 15.39 0.71
C MET A 198 2.87 16.01 1.93
N GLY A 199 2.64 17.32 1.89
CA GLY A 199 1.89 18.03 2.93
C GLY A 199 0.45 17.53 3.06
N SER A 200 -0.28 17.49 1.95
CA SER A 200 -1.67 17.00 1.92
C SER A 200 -1.78 15.52 2.30
N GLY A 201 -0.76 14.71 1.99
CA GLY A 201 -0.67 13.31 2.38
C GLY A 201 -0.62 13.11 3.90
N LEU A 202 0.17 13.93 4.61
CA LEU A 202 0.18 13.88 6.08
C LEU A 202 -1.16 14.31 6.68
N ASP A 203 -1.78 15.37 6.15
CA ASP A 203 -3.10 15.79 6.60
C ASP A 203 -4.14 14.69 6.35
N ALA A 204 -4.04 13.93 5.26
CA ALA A 204 -4.89 12.78 5.02
C ALA A 204 -4.68 11.69 6.08
N ILE A 205 -3.42 11.37 6.41
CA ILE A 205 -3.07 10.40 7.46
C ILE A 205 -3.59 10.83 8.84
N ASN A 206 -3.48 12.11 9.19
CA ASN A 206 -3.92 12.62 10.49
C ASN A 206 -5.44 12.54 10.69
N ASP A 207 -6.21 12.66 9.60
CA ASP A 207 -7.67 12.61 9.60
C ASP A 207 -8.22 11.17 9.65
N LEU A 208 -7.37 10.15 9.46
CA LEU A 208 -7.79 8.77 9.55
C LEU A 208 -8.17 8.34 10.98
N PRO A 209 -9.09 7.38 11.13
CA PRO A 209 -9.32 6.71 12.40
C PRO A 209 -8.04 6.08 12.96
N GLY A 210 -7.95 5.94 14.29
CA GLY A 210 -6.74 5.48 14.98
C GLY A 210 -6.11 4.21 14.38
N ALA A 211 -6.90 3.16 14.18
CA ALA A 211 -6.42 1.88 13.62
C ALA A 211 -5.94 2.00 12.16
N SER A 212 -6.64 2.78 11.32
CA SER A 212 -6.23 3.00 9.94
C SER A 212 -4.97 3.85 9.85
N ARG A 213 -4.86 4.89 10.70
CA ARG A 213 -3.66 5.72 10.80
C ARG A 213 -2.44 4.91 11.25
N GLU A 214 -2.63 4.03 12.22
CA GLU A 214 -1.60 3.12 12.70
C GLU A 214 -1.07 2.22 11.58
N ARG A 215 -1.95 1.55 10.85
CA ARG A 215 -1.59 0.69 9.71
C ARG A 215 -0.98 1.47 8.54
N ALA A 216 -1.52 2.64 8.21
CA ALA A 216 -1.01 3.47 7.12
C ALA A 216 0.42 3.95 7.41
N THR A 217 0.65 4.47 8.62
CA THR A 217 1.99 4.88 9.03
C THR A 217 2.95 3.68 9.12
N TYR A 218 2.46 2.49 9.48
CA TYR A 218 3.29 1.27 9.51
C TYR A 218 3.80 0.96 8.10
N ALA A 219 2.90 0.93 7.12
CA ALA A 219 3.24 0.67 5.73
C ALA A 219 4.22 1.72 5.18
N ILE A 220 4.03 3.00 5.50
CA ILE A 220 4.93 4.08 5.08
C ILE A 220 6.34 3.88 5.63
N PHE A 221 6.50 3.58 6.91
CA PHE A 221 7.82 3.34 7.51
C PHE A 221 8.49 2.08 6.96
N HIS A 222 7.71 1.04 6.68
CA HIS A 222 8.20 -0.15 6.00
C HIS A 222 8.79 0.19 4.62
N MET A 223 8.09 1.03 3.84
CA MET A 223 8.57 1.50 2.53
C MET A 223 9.80 2.41 2.64
N LEU A 224 9.85 3.31 3.63
CA LEU A 224 11.03 4.14 3.89
C LEU A 224 12.26 3.30 4.25
N GLY A 225 12.05 2.16 4.92
CA GLY A 225 13.06 1.14 5.19
C GLY A 225 13.49 0.31 3.97
N SER A 226 13.10 0.72 2.76
CA SER A 226 13.36 0.01 1.49
C SER A 226 12.76 -1.39 1.43
N LYS A 227 11.74 -1.68 2.24
CA LYS A 227 10.99 -2.93 2.15
C LYS A 227 9.86 -2.79 1.14
N THR A 228 9.42 -3.91 0.60
CA THR A 228 8.35 -3.97 -0.41
C THR A 228 7.05 -3.37 0.13
N SER A 229 6.36 -2.57 -0.69
CA SER A 229 5.04 -2.04 -0.34
C SER A 229 3.97 -3.13 -0.34
N PRO A 230 2.82 -2.93 0.34
CA PRO A 230 1.71 -3.88 0.30
C PRO A 230 1.24 -4.18 -1.14
N ARG A 231 1.06 -3.12 -1.96
CA ARG A 231 0.71 -3.27 -3.39
C ARG A 231 1.74 -4.10 -4.14
N ALA A 232 3.02 -3.76 -4.03
CA ALA A 232 4.09 -4.46 -4.75
C ALA A 232 4.19 -5.93 -4.32
N SER A 233 3.88 -6.23 -3.06
CA SER A 233 3.85 -7.61 -2.55
C SER A 233 2.71 -8.42 -3.20
N VAL A 234 1.50 -7.85 -3.28
CA VAL A 234 0.37 -8.48 -3.98
C VAL A 234 0.65 -8.62 -5.47
N GLN A 235 1.20 -7.60 -6.11
CA GLN A 235 1.50 -7.66 -7.54
C GLN A 235 2.62 -8.66 -7.87
N ALA A 236 3.54 -8.93 -6.94
CA ALA A 236 4.57 -9.96 -7.12
C ALA A 236 4.00 -11.38 -7.10
N ASP A 237 2.95 -11.64 -6.32
CA ASP A 237 2.24 -12.92 -6.28
C ASP A 237 0.72 -12.72 -6.03
N PRO A 238 -0.05 -12.42 -7.08
CA PRO A 238 -1.49 -12.22 -6.95
C PRO A 238 -2.22 -13.48 -6.45
N PHE A 239 -1.72 -14.67 -6.81
CA PHE A 239 -2.36 -15.92 -6.43
C PHE A 239 -2.22 -16.23 -4.94
N ALA A 240 -1.05 -15.94 -4.35
CA ALA A 240 -0.90 -16.04 -2.89
C ALA A 240 -1.87 -15.10 -2.15
N TYR A 241 -2.09 -13.88 -2.66
CA TYR A 241 -3.06 -12.96 -2.08
C TYR A 241 -4.51 -13.45 -2.25
N LEU A 242 -4.85 -13.97 -3.44
CA LEU A 242 -6.15 -14.59 -3.72
C LEU A 242 -6.43 -15.75 -2.75
N ASP A 243 -5.45 -16.62 -2.50
CA ASP A 243 -5.59 -17.78 -1.62
C ASP A 243 -5.71 -17.39 -0.14
N ASP A 244 -5.07 -16.31 0.28
CA ASP A 244 -5.12 -15.86 1.67
C ASP A 244 -6.40 -15.09 2.00
N MET A 245 -6.82 -14.18 1.11
CA MET A 245 -7.86 -13.19 1.40
C MET A 245 -9.23 -13.49 0.79
N PHE A 246 -9.26 -14.12 -0.38
CA PHE A 246 -10.49 -14.42 -1.10
C PHE A 246 -10.91 -15.86 -0.87
N ASP A 247 -11.18 -16.18 0.40
CA ASP A 247 -11.68 -17.47 0.86
C ASP A 247 -12.98 -17.26 1.63
N GLU A 248 -13.99 -18.10 1.39
CA GLU A 248 -15.28 -18.02 2.07
C GLU A 248 -15.18 -18.17 3.60
N ARG A 249 -14.07 -18.73 4.11
CA ARG A 249 -13.79 -18.80 5.54
C ARG A 249 -13.43 -17.44 6.15
N ARG A 250 -12.97 -16.48 5.35
CA ARG A 250 -12.69 -15.09 5.75
C ARG A 250 -13.97 -14.24 5.84
N MET A 251 -15.09 -14.74 5.32
CA MET A 251 -16.37 -14.02 5.35
C MET A 251 -16.91 -13.89 6.78
N PRO A 252 -17.66 -12.81 7.08
CA PRO A 252 -18.42 -12.71 8.33
C PRO A 252 -19.30 -13.93 8.57
N ASP A 253 -19.34 -14.42 9.82
CA ASP A 253 -20.05 -15.67 10.18
C ASP A 253 -21.51 -15.70 9.74
N ALA A 254 -22.20 -14.55 9.80
CA ALA A 254 -23.59 -14.42 9.37
C ALA A 254 -23.80 -14.73 7.88
N LEU A 255 -22.80 -14.48 7.04
CA LEU A 255 -22.83 -14.77 5.60
C LEU A 255 -22.30 -16.18 5.33
N ARG A 256 -21.20 -16.54 5.99
CA ARG A 256 -20.58 -17.87 5.88
C ARG A 256 -21.57 -18.99 6.21
N GLY A 257 -22.42 -18.80 7.22
CA GLY A 257 -23.45 -19.76 7.60
C GLY A 257 -24.57 -19.99 6.58
N LYS A 258 -24.69 -19.11 5.56
CA LYS A 258 -25.67 -19.25 4.46
C LYS A 258 -25.10 -19.90 3.21
N LEU A 259 -23.77 -20.01 3.11
CA LEU A 259 -23.14 -20.62 1.95
C LEU A 259 -23.37 -22.14 1.96
N PRO A 260 -23.45 -22.77 0.77
CA PRO A 260 -23.61 -24.22 0.70
C PRO A 260 -22.45 -24.98 1.36
N ALA A 261 -22.74 -26.20 1.80
CA ALA A 261 -21.73 -27.08 2.38
C ALA A 261 -20.67 -27.48 1.33
N ASN A 262 -19.44 -27.74 1.77
CA ASN A 262 -18.37 -28.25 0.90
C ASN A 262 -18.83 -29.54 0.19
N GLY A 263 -18.58 -29.62 -1.12
CA GLY A 263 -18.96 -30.75 -1.97
C GLY A 263 -20.42 -30.76 -2.44
N SER A 264 -21.27 -29.81 -2.01
CA SER A 264 -22.69 -29.79 -2.39
C SER A 264 -22.95 -29.36 -3.83
N HIS A 265 -22.02 -28.64 -4.45
CA HIS A 265 -22.11 -28.12 -5.81
C HIS A 265 -20.81 -28.44 -6.55
N PRO A 266 -20.63 -29.69 -7.02
CA PRO A 266 -19.45 -30.08 -7.79
C PRO A 266 -19.40 -29.32 -9.11
N MET A 267 -18.22 -28.76 -9.42
CA MET A 267 -17.96 -28.06 -10.67
C MET A 267 -16.93 -28.85 -11.50
N PRO A 268 -16.92 -28.70 -12.84
CA PRO A 268 -16.05 -29.49 -13.73
C PRO A 268 -14.56 -29.06 -13.70
N TYR A 269 -14.15 -28.24 -12.74
CA TYR A 269 -12.81 -27.69 -12.65
C TYR A 269 -12.39 -27.47 -11.20
N SER A 270 -11.09 -27.57 -10.93
CA SER A 270 -10.43 -27.01 -9.75
C SER A 270 -9.86 -25.62 -10.05
N ARG A 271 -9.36 -25.44 -11.28
CA ARG A 271 -8.88 -24.16 -11.80
C ARG A 271 -9.31 -23.98 -13.25
N LEU A 272 -9.79 -22.79 -13.59
CA LEU A 272 -10.18 -22.41 -14.93
C LEU A 272 -9.50 -21.10 -15.28
N VAL A 273 -8.81 -21.05 -16.41
CA VAL A 273 -8.07 -19.88 -16.87
C VAL A 273 -8.63 -19.44 -18.22
N ILE A 274 -9.00 -18.18 -18.32
CA ILE A 274 -9.48 -17.53 -19.54
C ILE A 274 -8.45 -16.50 -19.96
N ASP A 275 -7.92 -16.67 -21.17
CA ASP A 275 -7.13 -15.63 -21.82
C ASP A 275 -8.08 -14.82 -22.69
N GLY A 276 -8.16 -13.52 -22.44
CA GLY A 276 -9.06 -12.61 -23.11
C GLY A 276 -8.38 -11.32 -23.54
N GLU A 277 -9.14 -10.47 -24.22
CA GLU A 277 -8.74 -9.10 -24.50
C GLU A 277 -9.95 -8.16 -24.48
N TRP A 278 -9.75 -6.96 -23.94
CA TRP A 278 -10.68 -5.86 -24.11
C TRP A 278 -10.42 -5.17 -25.44
N ARG A 279 -11.49 -4.95 -26.20
CA ARG A 279 -11.47 -4.21 -27.46
C ARG A 279 -12.33 -2.97 -27.34
N HIS A 280 -11.67 -1.86 -27.06
CA HIS A 280 -12.34 -0.56 -27.04
C HIS A 280 -12.68 -0.12 -28.46
N GLN A 281 -13.92 0.30 -28.69
CA GLN A 281 -14.37 0.75 -30.01
C GLN A 281 -13.60 2.00 -30.50
N SER A 282 -13.12 2.84 -29.57
CA SER A 282 -12.32 4.03 -29.88
C SER A 282 -10.88 3.70 -30.29
N THR A 283 -10.35 2.54 -29.89
CA THR A 283 -8.98 2.09 -30.18
C THR A 283 -8.93 0.60 -30.56
N PRO A 284 -9.67 0.19 -31.61
CA PRO A 284 -9.90 -1.24 -31.90
C PRO A 284 -8.63 -2.00 -32.32
N ASN A 285 -7.58 -1.28 -32.72
CA ASN A 285 -6.28 -1.83 -33.10
C ASN A 285 -5.31 -1.94 -31.92
N GLN A 286 -5.72 -1.57 -30.71
CA GLN A 286 -4.93 -1.65 -29.48
C GLN A 286 -5.69 -2.48 -28.43
N PRO A 287 -5.87 -3.78 -28.65
CA PRO A 287 -6.52 -4.64 -27.68
C PRO A 287 -5.69 -4.69 -26.38
N SER A 288 -6.38 -4.73 -25.25
CA SER A 288 -5.77 -4.85 -23.92
C SER A 288 -5.93 -6.30 -23.43
N PRO A 289 -4.90 -7.15 -23.56
CA PRO A 289 -5.00 -8.55 -23.18
C PRO A 289 -4.98 -8.75 -21.66
N PHE A 290 -5.75 -9.73 -21.19
CA PHE A 290 -5.82 -10.11 -19.78
C PHE A 290 -5.90 -11.63 -19.61
N THR A 291 -5.56 -12.09 -18.43
CA THR A 291 -5.78 -13.45 -17.95
C THR A 291 -6.69 -13.39 -16.73
N ASP A 292 -7.79 -14.12 -16.80
CA ASP A 292 -8.81 -14.24 -15.77
C ASP A 292 -8.81 -15.68 -15.25
N THR A 293 -8.57 -15.85 -13.96
CA THR A 293 -8.39 -17.16 -13.33
C THR A 293 -9.41 -17.38 -12.22
N TYR A 294 -10.18 -18.44 -12.37
CA TYR A 294 -11.16 -18.92 -11.42
C TYR A 294 -10.62 -20.15 -10.68
N VAL A 295 -10.85 -20.20 -9.37
CA VAL A 295 -10.41 -21.27 -8.48
C VAL A 295 -11.62 -21.79 -7.70
N ASN A 296 -11.95 -23.05 -7.95
CA ASN A 296 -12.94 -23.79 -7.18
C ASN A 296 -12.23 -24.65 -6.15
N ARG A 297 -12.28 -24.22 -4.88
CA ARG A 297 -11.54 -24.89 -3.79
C ARG A 297 -12.32 -26.02 -3.14
N ARG A 298 -13.65 -25.95 -3.10
CA ARG A 298 -14.46 -26.78 -2.20
C ARG A 298 -15.71 -27.38 -2.80
N ASN A 299 -15.98 -27.17 -4.09
CA ASN A 299 -17.19 -27.70 -4.73
C ASN A 299 -18.47 -27.31 -3.96
N ASN A 300 -18.55 -26.08 -3.49
CA ASN A 300 -19.73 -25.51 -2.80
C ASN A 300 -20.41 -24.40 -3.62
N GLY A 301 -19.97 -24.20 -4.87
CA GLY A 301 -20.47 -23.15 -5.77
C GLY A 301 -19.82 -21.79 -5.54
N VAL A 302 -18.97 -21.65 -4.51
CA VAL A 302 -18.17 -20.43 -4.30
C VAL A 302 -16.89 -20.52 -5.13
N VAL A 303 -16.59 -19.43 -5.84
CA VAL A 303 -15.45 -19.34 -6.75
C VAL A 303 -14.63 -18.11 -6.39
N ALA A 304 -13.31 -18.28 -6.25
CA ALA A 304 -12.39 -17.17 -6.14
C ALA A 304 -11.80 -16.84 -7.51
N GLU A 305 -11.64 -15.56 -7.79
CA GLU A 305 -11.27 -15.06 -9.12
C GLU A 305 -10.17 -14.02 -8.99
N VAL A 306 -9.18 -14.10 -9.88
CA VAL A 306 -8.22 -13.02 -10.09
C VAL A 306 -8.08 -12.72 -11.57
N VAL A 307 -8.22 -11.44 -11.91
CA VAL A 307 -7.98 -10.90 -13.25
C VAL A 307 -6.66 -10.12 -13.22
N THR A 308 -5.78 -10.39 -14.19
CA THR A 308 -4.49 -9.72 -14.35
C THR A 308 -4.24 -9.38 -15.81
N PRO A 309 -3.47 -8.33 -16.13
CA PRO A 309 -3.04 -8.07 -17.49
C PRO A 309 -2.03 -9.13 -17.94
N VAL A 310 -1.98 -9.40 -19.24
CA VAL A 310 -0.93 -10.26 -19.80
C VAL A 310 0.38 -9.48 -19.83
N VAL A 311 1.33 -9.86 -18.97
CA VAL A 311 2.68 -9.28 -18.94
C VAL A 311 3.71 -10.26 -19.48
N THR A 312 4.56 -9.79 -20.40
CA THR A 312 5.66 -10.59 -20.97
C THR A 312 6.92 -10.55 -20.12
N SER A 313 7.04 -9.57 -19.22
CA SER A 313 8.07 -9.46 -18.19
C SER A 313 7.67 -8.45 -17.13
N GLY A 314 7.98 -8.71 -15.85
CA GLY A 314 7.67 -7.80 -14.73
C GLY A 314 6.35 -8.09 -14.04
N SER A 315 5.99 -7.22 -13.10
CA SER A 315 4.74 -7.31 -12.33
C SER A 315 3.53 -6.84 -13.17
N PRO A 316 2.34 -7.46 -13.03
CA PRO A 316 1.13 -7.14 -13.77
C PRO A 316 0.75 -5.65 -13.72
N GLY A 317 1.01 -4.95 -12.62
CA GLY A 317 0.75 -3.51 -12.47
C GLY A 317 -0.67 -3.19 -12.02
N TRP A 318 -1.62 -4.11 -12.24
CA TRP A 318 -2.89 -4.18 -11.56
C TRP A 318 -3.40 -5.62 -11.45
N SER A 319 -4.29 -5.87 -10.49
CA SER A 319 -4.99 -7.15 -10.31
C SER A 319 -6.36 -6.88 -9.69
N HIS A 320 -7.40 -7.53 -10.22
CA HIS A 320 -8.75 -7.46 -9.67
C HIS A 320 -9.08 -8.80 -9.03
N PHE A 321 -9.65 -8.77 -7.84
CA PHE A 321 -9.92 -9.95 -7.05
C PHE A 321 -11.40 -10.02 -6.70
N TYR A 322 -11.98 -11.20 -6.85
CA TYR A 322 -13.37 -11.47 -6.51
C TYR A 322 -13.51 -12.78 -5.76
N LEU A 323 -14.50 -12.85 -4.88
CA LEU A 323 -15.07 -14.09 -4.35
C LEU A 323 -16.54 -14.04 -4.68
N SER A 324 -17.07 -15.02 -5.42
CA SER A 324 -18.44 -14.99 -5.92
C SER A 324 -19.19 -16.29 -5.61
N TYR A 325 -20.51 -16.19 -5.55
CA TYR A 325 -21.43 -17.33 -5.50
C TYR A 325 -22.55 -17.11 -6.52
N GLY A 326 -22.50 -17.84 -7.64
CA GLY A 326 -23.40 -17.63 -8.76
C GLY A 326 -23.22 -16.22 -9.35
N VAL A 327 -24.28 -15.41 -9.33
CA VAL A 327 -24.25 -14.01 -9.81
C VAL A 327 -23.85 -12.99 -8.75
N GLN A 328 -23.62 -13.44 -7.51
CA GLN A 328 -23.42 -12.56 -6.38
C GLN A 328 -21.95 -12.48 -5.99
N ASP A 329 -21.38 -11.28 -6.11
CA ASP A 329 -20.07 -10.97 -5.53
C ASP A 329 -20.18 -10.92 -4.01
N LEU A 330 -19.28 -11.64 -3.33
CA LEU A 330 -19.17 -11.72 -1.88
C LEU A 330 -18.06 -10.81 -1.36
N LEU A 331 -16.90 -10.84 -2.03
CA LEU A 331 -15.75 -9.97 -1.79
C LEU A 331 -15.26 -9.39 -3.11
N THR A 332 -14.80 -8.15 -3.09
CA THR A 332 -14.13 -7.51 -4.23
C THR A 332 -12.95 -6.65 -3.78
N GLN A 333 -11.88 -6.61 -4.57
CA GLN A 333 -10.82 -5.61 -4.39
C GLN A 333 -10.00 -5.42 -5.67
N ASN A 334 -9.70 -4.16 -5.99
CA ASN A 334 -8.73 -3.84 -7.03
C ASN A 334 -7.44 -3.39 -6.38
N VAL A 335 -6.31 -3.96 -6.81
CA VAL A 335 -4.97 -3.58 -6.37
C VAL A 335 -4.13 -3.26 -7.59
N GLY A 336 -3.66 -2.03 -7.70
CA GLY A 336 -2.84 -1.61 -8.83
C GLY A 336 -2.10 -0.31 -8.57
N THR A 337 -1.23 0.08 -9.51
CA THR A 337 -0.42 1.29 -9.35
C THR A 337 -1.27 2.57 -9.35
N ARG A 338 -2.38 2.59 -10.10
CA ARG A 338 -3.27 3.76 -10.26
C ARG A 338 -4.65 3.60 -9.62
N VAL A 339 -5.01 2.38 -9.25
CA VAL A 339 -6.32 2.05 -8.69
C VAL A 339 -6.09 1.13 -7.51
N LEU A 340 -6.49 1.56 -6.32
CA LEU A 340 -6.57 0.72 -5.15
C LEU A 340 -7.94 0.94 -4.51
N THR A 341 -8.68 -0.14 -4.31
CA THR A 341 -9.90 -0.10 -3.51
C THR A 341 -9.68 -0.76 -2.17
N ARG A 342 -10.48 -0.36 -1.19
CA ARG A 342 -10.66 -1.14 0.04
C ARG A 342 -11.29 -2.49 -0.31
N LEU A 343 -11.11 -3.48 0.57
CA LEU A 343 -11.77 -4.78 0.47
C LEU A 343 -13.28 -4.60 0.64
N GLY A 344 -14.00 -4.69 -0.46
CA GLY A 344 -15.45 -4.73 -0.48
C GLY A 344 -15.93 -6.03 0.15
N THR A 345 -16.89 -5.95 1.07
CA THR A 345 -17.55 -7.15 1.63
C THR A 345 -19.05 -7.00 1.52
N LEU A 346 -19.72 -8.00 0.93
CA LEU A 346 -21.18 -8.07 0.92
C LEU A 346 -21.70 -7.99 2.37
N LYS A 347 -22.76 -7.23 2.59
CA LYS A 347 -23.39 -7.11 3.93
C LYS A 347 -24.76 -7.76 4.00
N ASP A 348 -25.44 -7.90 2.85
CA ASP A 348 -26.78 -8.46 2.79
C ASP A 348 -26.74 -9.98 2.56
N GLY A 349 -27.01 -10.73 3.62
CA GLY A 349 -27.11 -12.19 3.52
C GLY A 349 -28.31 -12.69 2.73
N ALA A 350 -29.36 -11.89 2.50
CA ALA A 350 -30.48 -12.31 1.65
C ALA A 350 -30.06 -12.42 0.17
N ALA A 351 -28.98 -11.75 -0.22
CA ALA A 351 -28.42 -11.83 -1.56
C ALA A 351 -27.85 -13.23 -1.88
N ILE A 352 -27.29 -13.93 -0.88
CA ILE A 352 -26.84 -15.32 -1.03
C ILE A 352 -28.03 -16.25 -1.32
N ASP A 353 -29.14 -16.06 -0.59
CA ASP A 353 -30.37 -16.83 -0.80
C ASP A 353 -30.95 -16.51 -2.19
N ALA A 354 -30.86 -15.25 -2.64
CA ALA A 354 -31.32 -14.82 -3.96
C ALA A 354 -30.47 -15.41 -5.10
N ALA A 355 -29.16 -15.53 -4.91
CA ALA A 355 -28.22 -16.09 -5.90
C ALA A 355 -28.50 -17.57 -6.23
N SER A 356 -29.07 -18.33 -5.28
CA SER A 356 -29.47 -19.73 -5.51
C SER A 356 -30.80 -19.90 -6.28
N ARG A 357 -31.51 -18.81 -6.58
CA ARG A 357 -32.82 -18.90 -7.26
C ARG A 357 -32.63 -19.22 -8.74
N PRO A 358 -33.57 -19.94 -9.36
CA PRO A 358 -33.54 -20.19 -10.79
C PRO A 358 -33.51 -18.89 -11.60
N MET A 359 -32.66 -18.88 -12.63
CA MET A 359 -32.55 -17.80 -13.61
C MET A 359 -33.67 -17.95 -14.64
N LEU A 360 -34.73 -17.17 -14.49
CA LEU A 360 -35.90 -17.22 -15.38
C LEU A 360 -35.86 -16.03 -16.34
N GLU A 361 -35.98 -16.30 -17.64
CA GLU A 361 -36.00 -15.27 -18.68
C GLU A 361 -37.03 -14.15 -18.38
N GLY A 362 -36.62 -12.91 -18.62
CA GLY A 362 -37.42 -11.71 -18.38
C GLY A 362 -37.44 -11.24 -16.93
N ARG A 363 -36.90 -12.02 -15.98
CA ARG A 363 -36.80 -11.61 -14.57
C ARG A 363 -35.73 -10.53 -14.40
N THR A 364 -36.02 -9.53 -13.56
CA THR A 364 -35.02 -8.60 -13.05
C THR A 364 -34.49 -9.09 -11.70
N LEU A 365 -33.16 -9.08 -11.56
CA LEU A 365 -32.42 -9.38 -10.36
C LEU A 365 -31.84 -8.08 -9.82
N GLU A 366 -32.14 -7.76 -8.58
CA GLU A 366 -31.43 -6.72 -7.84
C GLU A 366 -30.35 -7.39 -7.02
N MET A 367 -29.10 -7.02 -7.29
CA MET A 367 -27.91 -7.64 -6.74
C MET A 367 -27.15 -6.60 -5.92
N PRO A 368 -27.25 -6.60 -4.57
CA PRO A 368 -26.43 -5.71 -3.77
C PRO A 368 -24.95 -6.02 -4.01
N VAL A 369 -24.08 -5.02 -4.01
CA VAL A 369 -22.65 -5.24 -4.23
C VAL A 369 -21.87 -5.24 -2.90
N PRO A 370 -20.68 -5.87 -2.86
CA PRO A 370 -19.75 -5.69 -1.75
C PRO A 370 -19.40 -4.21 -1.54
N LEU A 371 -19.38 -3.77 -0.28
CA LEU A 371 -19.10 -2.39 0.10
C LEU A 371 -17.80 -2.28 0.92
N PRO A 372 -17.00 -1.23 0.71
CA PRO A 372 -17.18 -0.19 -0.32
C PRO A 372 -16.92 -0.75 -1.72
N SER A 373 -17.62 -0.20 -2.71
CA SER A 373 -17.44 -0.53 -4.13
C SER A 373 -16.55 0.51 -4.81
N GLU A 374 -15.94 0.11 -5.93
CA GLU A 374 -15.06 0.97 -6.74
C GLU A 374 -15.78 2.21 -7.25
N ASP A 375 -16.93 2.02 -7.90
CA ASP A 375 -17.71 3.10 -8.50
C ASP A 375 -18.69 3.75 -7.51
N GLY A 376 -18.72 3.28 -6.26
CA GLY A 376 -19.61 3.73 -5.20
C GLY A 376 -21.08 3.34 -5.41
N GLU A 377 -21.35 2.40 -6.31
CA GLU A 377 -22.64 1.75 -6.48
C GLU A 377 -22.97 0.87 -5.27
N THR A 378 -24.25 0.77 -4.90
CA THR A 378 -24.70 -0.08 -3.79
C THR A 378 -25.42 -1.34 -4.26
N ALA A 379 -25.86 -1.35 -5.52
CA ALA A 379 -26.51 -2.47 -6.16
C ALA A 379 -26.34 -2.41 -7.68
N ARG A 380 -26.49 -3.57 -8.31
CA ARG A 380 -26.59 -3.78 -9.76
C ARG A 380 -27.96 -4.37 -10.06
N SER A 381 -28.57 -3.93 -11.16
CA SER A 381 -29.83 -4.48 -11.67
C SER A 381 -29.54 -5.25 -12.95
N CYS A 382 -29.91 -6.53 -12.99
CA CYS A 382 -29.70 -7.39 -14.16
C CYS A 382 -31.01 -7.98 -14.65
N GLN A 383 -31.28 -7.82 -15.94
CA GLN A 383 -32.35 -8.54 -16.61
C GLN A 383 -31.81 -9.88 -17.13
N VAL A 384 -32.50 -10.96 -16.77
CA VAL A 384 -32.22 -12.31 -17.25
C VAL A 384 -32.71 -12.44 -18.69
N GLY A 385 -31.78 -12.71 -19.59
CA GLY A 385 -32.04 -12.97 -21.01
C GLY A 385 -32.30 -14.45 -21.29
N LYS A 386 -31.90 -14.88 -22.48
CA LYS A 386 -32.13 -16.26 -22.95
C LYS A 386 -31.13 -17.22 -22.33
N THR A 387 -31.57 -18.47 -22.20
CA THR A 387 -30.66 -19.59 -21.98
C THR A 387 -30.16 -20.11 -23.33
N VAL A 388 -28.85 -20.22 -23.48
CA VAL A 388 -28.15 -20.69 -24.68
C VAL A 388 -27.14 -21.76 -24.29
N PRO A 389 -26.71 -22.65 -25.21
CA PRO A 389 -25.62 -23.57 -24.90
C PRO A 389 -24.34 -22.81 -24.53
N ALA A 390 -23.65 -23.21 -23.47
CA ALA A 390 -22.41 -22.56 -23.01
C ALA A 390 -21.31 -22.58 -24.08
N SER A 391 -21.34 -23.57 -24.98
CA SER A 391 -20.45 -23.67 -26.14
C SER A 391 -20.57 -22.49 -27.12
N THR A 392 -21.65 -21.70 -27.05
CA THR A 392 -21.81 -20.46 -27.84
C THR A 392 -20.99 -19.30 -27.28
N ILE A 393 -20.66 -19.32 -25.98
CA ILE A 393 -19.77 -18.35 -25.34
C ILE A 393 -18.32 -18.69 -25.70
N PHE A 394 -17.93 -19.95 -25.49
CA PHE A 394 -16.67 -20.50 -25.99
C PHE A 394 -16.80 -22.01 -26.16
N ARG A 395 -16.26 -22.55 -27.27
CA ARG A 395 -16.48 -23.93 -27.72
C ARG A 395 -16.18 -25.03 -26.69
N THR A 396 -15.29 -24.76 -25.72
CA THR A 396 -14.87 -25.72 -24.70
C THR A 396 -15.86 -25.82 -23.54
N PHE A 397 -16.72 -24.81 -23.35
CA PHE A 397 -17.71 -24.84 -22.28
C PHE A 397 -18.86 -25.79 -22.60
N GLU A 398 -19.31 -26.49 -21.56
CA GLU A 398 -20.39 -27.47 -21.61
C GLU A 398 -21.59 -26.98 -20.78
N GLY A 399 -22.76 -27.55 -21.03
CA GLY A 399 -24.00 -27.17 -20.34
C GLY A 399 -24.60 -25.87 -20.86
N ASP A 400 -25.30 -25.15 -19.99
CA ASP A 400 -26.07 -23.96 -20.33
C ASP A 400 -25.40 -22.66 -19.84
N ALA A 401 -25.57 -21.61 -20.63
CA ALA A 401 -25.26 -20.24 -20.27
C ALA A 401 -26.52 -19.39 -20.29
N VAL A 402 -26.65 -18.48 -19.32
CA VAL A 402 -27.78 -17.54 -19.25
C VAL A 402 -27.27 -16.13 -19.52
N ASP A 403 -27.86 -15.47 -20.52
CA ASP A 403 -27.55 -14.07 -20.80
C ASP A 403 -28.02 -13.16 -19.67
N LEU A 404 -27.20 -12.18 -19.31
CA LEU A 404 -27.52 -11.15 -18.33
C LEU A 404 -27.26 -9.78 -18.94
N HIS A 405 -28.25 -8.89 -18.84
CA HIS A 405 -28.15 -7.49 -19.25
C HIS A 405 -28.21 -6.62 -18.00
N CYS A 406 -27.08 -6.07 -17.61
CA CYS A 406 -26.90 -5.46 -16.31
C CYS A 406 -26.62 -3.97 -16.39
N GLN A 407 -26.98 -3.26 -15.33
CA GLN A 407 -26.67 -1.85 -15.17
C GLN A 407 -26.48 -1.47 -13.71
N TYR A 408 -25.71 -0.41 -13.48
CA TYR A 408 -25.57 0.22 -12.17
C TYR A 408 -25.33 1.72 -12.30
N VAL A 409 -25.55 2.44 -11.22
CA VAL A 409 -25.35 3.89 -11.16
C VAL A 409 -24.15 4.16 -10.26
N THR A 410 -23.14 4.81 -10.83
CA THR A 410 -21.94 5.25 -10.12
C THR A 410 -22.26 6.36 -9.12
N LYS A 411 -21.37 6.61 -8.17
CA LYS A 411 -21.45 7.73 -7.21
C LYS A 411 -21.56 9.11 -7.89
N LYS A 412 -21.08 9.23 -9.14
CA LYS A 412 -21.19 10.43 -9.97
C LYS A 412 -22.55 10.57 -10.68
N GLY A 413 -23.48 9.65 -10.43
CA GLY A 413 -24.82 9.64 -11.03
C GLY A 413 -24.86 9.12 -12.47
N LYS A 414 -23.77 8.51 -12.96
CA LYS A 414 -23.68 7.97 -14.32
C LYS A 414 -24.07 6.50 -14.35
N THR A 415 -24.82 6.09 -15.36
CA THR A 415 -25.24 4.70 -15.55
C THR A 415 -24.24 3.96 -16.42
N THR A 416 -23.63 2.92 -15.87
CA THR A 416 -22.83 1.94 -16.63
C THR A 416 -23.74 0.77 -16.99
N ARG A 417 -23.57 0.22 -18.20
CA ARG A 417 -24.28 -0.99 -18.65
C ARG A 417 -23.28 -2.03 -19.07
N TYR A 418 -23.58 -3.29 -18.83
CA TYR A 418 -22.74 -4.40 -19.27
C TYR A 418 -23.57 -5.63 -19.60
N ASP A 419 -23.10 -6.38 -20.59
CA ASP A 419 -23.67 -7.67 -20.95
C ASP A 419 -22.75 -8.77 -20.43
N ALA A 420 -23.34 -9.81 -19.87
CA ALA A 420 -22.61 -10.97 -19.36
C ALA A 420 -23.32 -12.28 -19.68
N ALA A 421 -22.64 -13.39 -19.48
CA ALA A 421 -23.18 -14.74 -19.55
C ALA A 421 -22.83 -15.50 -18.27
N LEU A 422 -23.84 -15.98 -17.56
CA LEU A 422 -23.67 -16.87 -16.41
C LEU A 422 -23.55 -18.31 -16.90
N LEU A 423 -22.38 -18.93 -16.72
CA LEU A 423 -22.13 -20.33 -17.05
C LEU A 423 -22.63 -21.23 -15.92
N MET A 424 -23.82 -21.80 -16.07
CA MET A 424 -24.53 -22.47 -14.98
C MET A 424 -23.75 -23.64 -14.37
N SER A 425 -23.12 -24.47 -15.21
CA SER A 425 -22.31 -25.63 -14.76
C SER A 425 -20.97 -25.24 -14.13
N TYR A 426 -20.54 -23.99 -14.33
CA TYR A 426 -19.24 -23.49 -13.86
C TYR A 426 -19.37 -22.54 -12.68
N GLY A 427 -20.58 -22.02 -12.40
CA GLY A 427 -20.82 -21.07 -11.32
C GLY A 427 -20.15 -19.71 -11.51
N ILE A 428 -19.76 -19.35 -12.74
CA ILE A 428 -19.02 -18.12 -13.06
C ILE A 428 -19.80 -17.25 -14.05
N GLN A 429 -19.62 -15.93 -13.93
CA GLN A 429 -20.19 -14.93 -14.82
C GLN A 429 -19.09 -14.35 -15.70
N LEU A 430 -19.24 -14.47 -17.03
CA LEU A 430 -18.30 -13.91 -18.00
C LEU A 430 -18.85 -12.64 -18.62
N TRP A 431 -18.10 -11.55 -18.53
CA TRP A 431 -18.44 -10.31 -19.22
C TRP A 431 -18.28 -10.49 -20.73
N LYS A 432 -19.23 -9.98 -21.50
CA LYS A 432 -19.23 -9.97 -22.97
C LYS A 432 -18.92 -8.58 -23.51
N SER A 433 -19.46 -7.56 -22.88
CA SER A 433 -19.25 -6.17 -23.25
C SER A 433 -19.63 -5.23 -22.11
N TYR A 434 -19.17 -3.98 -22.18
CA TYR A 434 -19.68 -2.91 -21.33
C TYR A 434 -19.64 -1.55 -22.03
N ASP A 435 -20.59 -0.70 -21.65
CA ASP A 435 -20.70 0.69 -22.08
C ASP A 435 -20.28 1.60 -20.94
N SER A 436 -19.23 2.39 -21.20
CA SER A 436 -18.71 3.39 -20.28
C SER A 436 -18.67 4.78 -20.94
N GLU A 437 -18.15 5.79 -20.23
CA GLU A 437 -17.92 7.11 -20.79
C GLU A 437 -16.96 7.11 -21.97
N ASP A 438 -16.00 6.18 -21.98
CA ASP A 438 -15.00 6.03 -23.04
C ASP A 438 -15.55 5.26 -24.26
N GLY A 439 -16.83 4.88 -24.20
CA GLY A 439 -17.56 4.17 -25.24
C GLY A 439 -17.76 2.69 -24.95
N HIS A 440 -18.11 1.97 -26.01
CA HIS A 440 -18.35 0.52 -25.98
C HIS A 440 -17.03 -0.25 -25.97
N THR A 441 -16.98 -1.30 -25.15
CA THR A 441 -15.85 -2.22 -25.07
C THR A 441 -16.34 -3.66 -25.14
N ASP A 442 -15.85 -4.41 -26.12
CA ASP A 442 -16.07 -5.85 -26.22
C ASP A 442 -15.04 -6.62 -25.37
N VAL A 443 -15.48 -7.71 -24.74
CA VAL A 443 -14.61 -8.69 -24.07
C VAL A 443 -14.52 -9.92 -24.96
N VAL A 444 -13.34 -10.18 -25.51
CA VAL A 444 -13.12 -11.29 -26.46
C VAL A 444 -12.32 -12.40 -25.81
N ILE A 445 -12.94 -13.57 -25.65
CA ILE A 445 -12.27 -14.78 -25.17
C ILE A 445 -11.39 -15.37 -26.28
N ARG A 446 -10.11 -15.58 -25.99
CA ARG A 446 -9.13 -16.17 -26.92
C ARG A 446 -8.89 -17.64 -26.66
N ASN A 447 -8.73 -17.99 -25.39
CA ASN A 447 -8.41 -19.33 -24.96
C ASN A 447 -9.04 -19.62 -23.61
N VAL A 448 -9.35 -20.89 -23.38
CA VAL A 448 -9.88 -21.38 -22.11
C VAL A 448 -9.13 -22.66 -21.76
N THR A 449 -8.52 -22.67 -20.58
CA THR A 449 -7.82 -23.83 -20.02
C THR A 449 -8.56 -24.30 -18.77
N ILE A 450 -8.94 -25.57 -18.74
CA ILE A 450 -9.70 -26.17 -17.63
C ILE A 450 -8.84 -27.27 -17.00
N GLN A 451 -8.52 -27.10 -15.72
CA GLN A 451 -7.92 -28.15 -14.89
C GLN A 451 -9.02 -28.88 -14.14
N GLN A 452 -9.12 -30.19 -14.35
CA GLN A 452 -10.13 -31.02 -13.68
C GLN A 452 -9.89 -31.13 -12.16
N PRO A 453 -10.93 -31.43 -11.36
CA PRO A 453 -10.86 -31.56 -9.91
C PRO A 453 -9.86 -32.61 -9.38
#